data_AF-X1ST29-F1
#
_entry.id   AF-X1ST29-F1
#
_cell.length_a   1.000
_cell.length_b   1.000
_cell.length_c   1.000
_cell.angle_alpha   90.00
_cell.angle_beta   90.00
_cell.angle_gamma   90.00
#
_symmetry.space_group_name_H-M   'P 1'
#
loop_
_entity.id
_entity.type
_entity.pdbx_description
1 polymer ?
#
loop_
_entity_poly.entity_id
_entity_poly.type
_entity_poly.pdbx_seq_one_letter_code
_entity_poly.pdbx_strand_id
1 'polypeptide(L)'
;MSSISRKPHILKREKTMAIPRHFIFFDTETEQVHTKNGDIEQVFKLGWCVYYRRSYGRHREQIEWLYFDDIVTFWDFVFSKSLPKQRLWIIARNIVFDFTVCKGWEHLKAQGYKLKFFHNNGVSVIVTVTKGNTSIVFLDSMNWFPESLAKTGERIGIPKMSINFDTCTIEELSIYCRNDVLIEFENIRIYIRFLQGNNISRMCYTRASTAMAAYLLRHYHKRIYIHNNAEAIKLERESYKGGRCE
;
A
#
# COMPACT_ATOMS: atom_id res chain seq x y z
N MET A 1 5.08 41.74 5.57
CA MET A 1 5.36 40.30 5.75
C MET A 1 4.42 39.51 4.89
N SER A 2 4.95 38.84 3.87
CA SER A 2 4.15 37.99 2.98
C SER A 2 3.82 36.65 3.66
N SER A 3 2.69 36.04 3.28
CA SER A 3 2.26 34.73 3.79
C SER A 3 2.11 33.73 2.67
N ILE A 4 2.50 32.47 2.90
CA ILE A 4 2.19 31.39 1.95
C ILE A 4 0.71 30.99 2.03
N SER A 5 0.22 30.33 0.98
CA SER A 5 -1.15 29.78 0.90
C SER A 5 -1.34 28.57 1.83
N ARG A 6 -1.34 28.83 3.15
CA ARG A 6 -1.63 27.88 4.23
C ARG A 6 -2.23 28.66 5.40
N LYS A 7 -3.31 28.15 5.99
CA LYS A 7 -3.85 28.71 7.24
C LYS A 7 -2.95 28.33 8.42
N PRO A 8 -2.49 29.31 9.25
CA PRO A 8 -1.82 29.01 10.51
C PRO A 8 -2.74 28.16 11.39
N HIS A 9 -2.15 27.19 12.08
CA HIS A 9 -2.92 26.27 12.91
C HIS A 9 -2.03 25.63 13.97
N ILE A 10 -2.67 24.99 14.94
CA ILE A 10 -2.00 24.16 15.94
C ILE A 10 -2.02 22.71 15.43
N LEU A 11 -0.91 21.99 15.56
CA LEU A 11 -0.92 20.55 15.30
C LEU A 11 -1.97 19.88 16.17
N LYS A 12 -2.76 18.99 15.57
CA LYS A 12 -3.85 18.31 16.28
C LYS A 12 -3.33 17.03 16.90
N ARG A 13 -3.65 16.83 18.19
CA ARG A 13 -3.36 15.58 18.89
C ARG A 13 -4.11 14.42 18.22
N GLU A 14 -3.43 13.31 18.04
CA GLU A 14 -4.06 12.06 17.59
C GLU A 14 -4.79 11.43 18.78
N LYS A 15 -5.99 10.89 18.54
CA LYS A 15 -6.84 10.32 19.60
C LYS A 15 -7.16 8.86 19.38
N THR A 16 -6.87 8.32 18.20
CA THR A 16 -7.33 7.00 17.78
C THR A 16 -6.19 6.11 17.31
N MET A 17 -6.35 4.81 17.52
CA MET A 17 -5.47 3.78 16.96
C MET A 17 -6.18 3.02 15.83
N ALA A 18 -6.89 3.74 14.97
CA ALA A 18 -7.68 3.12 13.92
C ALA A 18 -6.77 2.31 12.97
N ILE A 19 -6.97 1.00 12.93
CA ILE A 19 -6.35 0.14 11.92
C ILE A 19 -7.42 -0.22 10.90
N PRO A 20 -7.14 -0.17 9.60
CA PRO A 20 -8.08 -0.56 8.57
C PRO A 20 -8.55 -2.00 8.76
N ARG A 21 -9.73 -2.31 8.22
CA ARG A 21 -10.37 -3.61 8.44
C ARG A 21 -10.33 -4.51 7.21
N HIS A 22 -10.44 -3.92 6.03
CA HIS A 22 -10.58 -4.63 4.76
C HIS A 22 -9.32 -4.46 3.92
N PHE A 23 -8.65 -5.56 3.64
CA PHE A 23 -7.43 -5.61 2.84
C PHE A 23 -7.56 -6.63 1.72
N ILE A 24 -6.88 -6.37 0.61
CA ILE A 24 -6.51 -7.36 -0.39
C ILE A 24 -5.00 -7.25 -0.58
N PHE A 25 -4.33 -8.40 -0.60
CA PHE A 25 -2.94 -8.52 -1.03
C PHE A 25 -2.94 -9.32 -2.31
N PHE A 26 -2.12 -8.93 -3.29
CA PHE A 26 -2.06 -9.62 -4.56
C PHE A 26 -0.68 -9.48 -5.18
N ASP A 27 -0.39 -10.40 -6.08
CA ASP A 27 0.83 -10.49 -6.87
C ASP A 27 0.46 -11.16 -8.21
N THR A 28 1.21 -10.82 -9.26
CA THR A 28 0.97 -11.33 -10.61
C THR A 28 2.23 -11.79 -11.28
N GLU A 29 2.10 -12.84 -12.07
CA GLU A 29 3.15 -13.35 -12.94
C GLU A 29 2.85 -12.96 -14.39
N THR A 30 3.92 -12.65 -15.11
CA THR A 30 3.84 -12.18 -16.49
C THR A 30 4.69 -13.02 -17.43
N GLU A 31 4.36 -12.97 -18.72
CA GLU A 31 5.21 -13.42 -19.80
C GLU A 31 5.76 -12.22 -20.56
N GLN A 32 7.04 -12.28 -20.94
CA GLN A 32 7.69 -11.22 -21.69
C GLN A 32 7.48 -11.44 -23.19
N VAL A 33 6.83 -10.49 -23.85
CA VAL A 33 6.63 -10.51 -25.29
C VAL A 33 7.49 -9.42 -25.93
N HIS A 34 8.47 -9.84 -26.73
CA HIS A 34 9.29 -8.90 -27.50
C HIS A 34 8.51 -8.39 -28.70
N THR A 35 8.27 -7.09 -28.73
CA THR A 35 7.62 -6.43 -29.87
C THR A 35 8.59 -6.26 -31.03
N LYS A 36 8.06 -6.09 -32.25
CA LYS A 36 8.86 -5.85 -33.47
C LYS A 36 9.75 -4.61 -33.39
N ASN A 37 9.44 -3.67 -32.49
CA ASN A 37 10.17 -2.41 -32.31
C ASN A 37 11.29 -2.53 -31.26
N GLY A 38 11.47 -3.69 -30.63
CA GLY A 38 12.45 -3.91 -29.57
C GLY A 38 11.96 -3.63 -28.16
N ASP A 39 10.71 -3.17 -27.98
CA ASP A 39 10.11 -2.99 -26.67
C ASP A 39 9.70 -4.35 -26.07
N ILE A 40 9.80 -4.48 -24.75
CA ILE A 40 9.36 -5.67 -23.99
C ILE A 40 7.99 -5.36 -23.37
N GLU A 41 6.97 -6.08 -23.81
CA GLU A 41 5.64 -6.06 -23.22
C GLU A 41 5.52 -7.13 -22.13
N GLN A 42 4.89 -6.77 -21.00
CA GLN A 42 4.62 -7.68 -19.90
C GLN A 42 3.15 -8.11 -19.97
N VAL A 43 2.90 -9.34 -20.41
CA VAL A 43 1.55 -9.87 -20.58
C VAL A 43 1.17 -10.68 -19.34
N PHE A 44 0.00 -10.40 -18.78
CA PHE A 44 -0.53 -11.13 -17.62
C PHE A 44 -0.64 -12.64 -17.91
N LYS A 45 -0.16 -13.48 -16.99
CA LYS A 45 -0.21 -14.95 -17.09
C LYS A 45 -1.09 -15.58 -16.01
N LEU A 46 -0.81 -15.28 -14.74
CA LEU A 46 -1.62 -15.72 -13.60
C LEU A 46 -1.39 -14.79 -12.41
N GLY A 47 -2.22 -14.92 -11.38
CA GLY A 47 -2.01 -14.23 -10.12
C GLY A 47 -2.73 -14.90 -8.96
N TRP A 48 -2.32 -14.49 -7.77
CA TRP A 48 -2.99 -14.83 -6.53
C TRP A 48 -3.40 -13.56 -5.80
N CYS A 49 -4.53 -13.62 -5.11
CA CYS A 49 -4.84 -12.62 -4.09
C CYS A 49 -5.43 -13.26 -2.83
N VAL A 50 -5.32 -12.52 -1.73
CA VAL A 50 -5.95 -12.86 -0.47
C VAL A 50 -6.70 -11.65 0.07
N TYR A 51 -8.01 -11.82 0.27
CA TYR A 51 -8.81 -10.87 1.01
C TYR A 51 -8.71 -11.16 2.50
N TYR A 52 -8.43 -10.11 3.27
CA TYR A 52 -8.35 -10.15 4.71
C TYR A 52 -9.31 -9.15 5.34
N ARG A 53 -10.25 -9.67 6.12
CA ARG A 53 -11.12 -8.86 6.98
C ARG A 53 -10.78 -9.12 8.44
N ARG A 54 -10.27 -8.10 9.11
CA ARG A 54 -10.01 -8.15 10.55
C ARG A 54 -11.30 -8.31 11.35
N SER A 55 -11.20 -9.03 12.47
CA SER A 55 -12.28 -9.14 13.43
C SER A 55 -12.61 -7.78 14.04
N TYR A 56 -13.90 -7.55 14.33
CA TYR A 56 -14.35 -6.35 15.01
C TYR A 56 -15.71 -6.61 15.68
N GLY A 57 -15.75 -6.44 17.01
CA GLY A 57 -16.94 -6.76 17.80
C GLY A 57 -17.36 -8.22 17.58
N ARG A 58 -18.60 -8.44 17.12
CA ARG A 58 -19.17 -9.78 16.85
C ARG A 58 -18.70 -10.37 15.51
N HIS A 59 -18.10 -9.59 14.64
CA HIS A 59 -17.66 -10.08 13.34
C HIS A 59 -16.32 -10.78 13.46
N ARG A 60 -16.29 -12.04 13.03
CA ARG A 60 -15.08 -12.86 12.99
C ARG A 60 -14.13 -12.40 11.89
N GLU A 61 -12.86 -12.75 12.09
CA GLU A 61 -11.83 -12.65 11.07
C GLU A 61 -12.25 -13.48 9.84
N GLN A 62 -11.94 -12.99 8.65
CA GLN A 62 -12.16 -13.70 7.40
C GLN A 62 -10.89 -13.60 6.54
N ILE A 63 -10.49 -14.74 6.00
CA ILE A 63 -9.38 -14.89 5.05
C ILE A 63 -9.94 -15.67 3.88
N GLU A 64 -9.79 -15.13 2.67
CA GLU A 64 -10.32 -15.73 1.44
C GLU A 64 -9.28 -15.60 0.34
N TRP A 65 -8.76 -16.73 -0.11
CA TRP A 65 -7.76 -16.81 -1.18
C TRP A 65 -8.44 -16.98 -2.52
N LEU A 66 -7.90 -16.34 -3.54
CA LEU A 66 -8.36 -16.45 -4.93
C LEU A 66 -7.14 -16.60 -5.85
N TYR A 67 -7.14 -17.70 -6.60
CA TYR A 67 -6.34 -17.82 -7.82
C TYR A 67 -7.10 -17.18 -8.98
N PHE A 68 -6.38 -16.54 -9.89
CA PHE A 68 -6.95 -16.02 -11.12
C PHE A 68 -5.95 -16.10 -12.26
N ASP A 69 -6.40 -16.55 -13.42
CA ASP A 69 -5.69 -16.55 -14.70
C ASP A 69 -6.37 -15.65 -15.74
N ASP A 70 -7.38 -14.89 -15.31
CA ASP A 70 -7.95 -13.78 -16.05
C ASP A 70 -8.10 -12.52 -15.17
N ILE A 71 -7.90 -11.36 -15.79
CA ILE A 71 -7.93 -10.06 -15.12
C ILE A 71 -9.35 -9.71 -14.63
N VAL A 72 -10.40 -10.20 -15.31
CA VAL A 72 -11.80 -9.89 -14.96
C VAL A 72 -12.15 -10.52 -13.61
N THR A 73 -11.78 -11.78 -13.38
CA THR A 73 -11.98 -12.48 -12.11
C THR A 73 -11.33 -11.74 -10.93
N PHE A 74 -10.12 -11.21 -11.12
CA PHE A 74 -9.47 -10.38 -10.10
C PHE A 74 -10.29 -9.12 -9.77
N TRP A 75 -10.75 -8.39 -10.78
CA TRP A 75 -11.50 -7.16 -10.56
C TRP A 75 -12.90 -7.40 -10.00
N ASP A 76 -13.60 -8.43 -10.45
CA ASP A 76 -14.89 -8.83 -9.89
C ASP A 76 -14.75 -9.16 -8.40
N PHE A 77 -13.66 -9.86 -8.03
CA PHE A 77 -13.33 -10.08 -6.63
C PHE A 77 -13.08 -8.78 -5.88
N VAL A 78 -12.23 -7.88 -6.38
CA VAL A 78 -11.98 -6.56 -5.78
C VAL A 78 -13.27 -5.77 -5.56
N PHE A 79 -14.15 -5.72 -6.56
CA PHE A 79 -15.41 -4.99 -6.47
C PHE A 79 -16.39 -5.65 -5.50
N SER A 80 -16.42 -6.98 -5.42
CA SER A 80 -17.23 -7.71 -4.43
C SER A 80 -16.85 -7.37 -2.98
N LYS A 81 -15.59 -7.00 -2.73
CA LYS A 81 -15.10 -6.61 -1.40
C LYS A 81 -15.10 -5.09 -1.16
N SER A 82 -15.45 -4.28 -2.16
CA SER A 82 -15.52 -2.82 -2.04
C SER A 82 -16.86 -2.38 -1.43
N LEU A 83 -16.94 -2.43 -0.10
CA LEU A 83 -18.17 -2.17 0.64
C LEU A 83 -18.43 -0.66 0.88
N PRO A 84 -19.70 -0.21 0.91
CA PRO A 84 -20.05 1.16 1.24
C PRO A 84 -19.55 1.59 2.63
N LYS A 85 -19.07 2.82 2.73
CA LYS A 85 -18.54 3.45 3.97
C LYS A 85 -17.36 2.71 4.62
N GLN A 86 -16.78 1.72 3.92
CA GLN A 86 -15.57 1.04 4.31
C GLN A 86 -14.52 1.32 3.23
N ARG A 87 -13.29 1.60 3.66
CA ARG A 87 -12.16 1.72 2.73
C ARG A 87 -11.52 0.35 2.54
N LEU A 88 -11.46 -0.11 1.30
CA LEU A 88 -10.70 -1.30 0.90
C LEU A 88 -9.25 -0.90 0.65
N TRP A 89 -8.32 -1.57 1.32
CA TRP A 89 -6.88 -1.36 1.13
C TRP A 89 -6.36 -2.47 0.23
N ILE A 90 -5.75 -2.12 -0.90
CA ILE A 90 -5.12 -3.08 -1.81
C ILE A 90 -3.64 -2.84 -1.75
N ILE A 91 -2.87 -3.85 -1.35
CA ILE A 91 -1.44 -3.74 -1.08
C ILE A 91 -0.70 -4.78 -1.93
N ALA A 92 0.34 -4.33 -2.62
CA ALA A 92 1.26 -5.18 -3.36
C ALA A 92 2.67 -4.59 -3.26
N ARG A 93 3.68 -5.39 -3.59
CA ARG A 93 5.07 -4.94 -3.67
C ARG A 93 5.28 -4.27 -5.02
N ASN A 94 5.80 -3.03 -5.06
CA ASN A 94 5.94 -2.31 -6.33
C ASN A 94 4.62 -2.24 -7.11
N ILE A 95 3.54 -1.89 -6.41
CA ILE A 95 2.14 -2.05 -6.86
C ILE A 95 1.83 -1.45 -8.24
N VAL A 96 2.62 -0.48 -8.71
CA VAL A 96 2.43 0.13 -10.04
C VAL A 96 2.57 -0.93 -11.13
N PHE A 97 3.46 -1.90 -10.96
CA PHE A 97 3.66 -3.00 -11.90
C PHE A 97 2.39 -3.84 -12.02
N ASP A 98 1.97 -4.52 -10.94
CA ASP A 98 0.79 -5.39 -10.93
C ASP A 98 -0.49 -4.64 -11.28
N PHE A 99 -0.63 -3.39 -10.81
CA PHE A 99 -1.76 -2.54 -11.15
C PHE A 99 -1.85 -2.26 -12.65
N THR A 100 -0.70 -2.09 -13.32
CA THR A 100 -0.63 -1.86 -14.77
C THR A 100 -0.91 -3.15 -15.53
N VAL A 101 -0.29 -4.26 -15.13
CA VAL A 101 -0.52 -5.60 -15.70
C VAL A 101 -1.99 -5.99 -15.62
N CYS A 102 -2.63 -5.75 -14.46
CA CYS A 102 -4.05 -5.96 -14.26
C CYS A 102 -4.96 -4.90 -14.89
N LYS A 103 -4.44 -4.00 -15.75
CA LYS A 103 -5.21 -2.95 -16.44
C LYS A 103 -6.06 -2.10 -15.49
N GLY A 104 -5.52 -1.73 -14.32
CA GLY A 104 -6.35 -1.22 -13.24
C GLY A 104 -7.10 0.08 -13.53
N TRP A 105 -6.54 0.96 -14.35
CA TRP A 105 -7.26 2.17 -14.79
C TRP A 105 -8.48 1.86 -15.66
N GLU A 106 -8.39 0.85 -16.51
CA GLU A 106 -9.47 0.43 -17.41
C GLU A 106 -10.66 -0.07 -16.60
N HIS A 107 -10.44 -1.03 -15.71
CA HIS A 107 -11.50 -1.62 -14.88
C HIS A 107 -12.09 -0.63 -13.89
N LEU A 108 -11.28 0.21 -13.25
CA LEU A 108 -11.77 1.25 -12.34
C LEU A 108 -12.64 2.27 -13.08
N LYS A 109 -12.22 2.72 -14.27
CA LYS A 109 -12.98 3.66 -15.09
C LYS A 109 -14.28 3.04 -15.58
N ALA A 110 -14.24 1.79 -16.08
CA ALA A 110 -15.42 1.05 -16.51
C ALA A 110 -16.45 0.89 -15.38
N GLN A 111 -15.99 0.68 -14.15
CA GLN A 111 -16.86 0.64 -12.97
C GLN A 111 -17.27 2.01 -12.43
N GLY A 112 -16.81 3.13 -13.00
CA GLY A 112 -17.19 4.48 -12.58
C GLY A 112 -16.47 5.01 -11.33
N TYR A 113 -15.34 4.42 -10.96
CA TYR A 113 -14.47 4.99 -9.93
C TYR A 113 -13.77 6.25 -10.45
N LYS A 114 -13.65 7.27 -9.59
CA LYS A 114 -12.94 8.51 -9.88
C LYS A 114 -11.67 8.60 -9.05
N LEU A 115 -10.59 9.07 -9.66
CA LEU A 115 -9.34 9.38 -8.98
C LEU A 115 -9.56 10.52 -7.98
N LYS A 116 -9.09 10.33 -6.75
CA LYS A 116 -9.13 11.34 -5.68
C LYS A 116 -7.74 11.79 -5.24
N PHE A 117 -6.79 10.87 -5.24
CA PHE A 117 -5.42 11.15 -4.86
C PHE A 117 -4.48 10.21 -5.61
N PHE A 118 -3.37 10.76 -6.08
CA PHE A 118 -2.30 10.01 -6.72
C PHE A 118 -0.96 10.55 -6.23
N HIS A 119 -0.13 9.66 -5.72
CA HIS A 119 1.27 9.93 -5.41
C HIS A 119 2.10 8.73 -5.85
N ASN A 120 3.18 8.99 -6.56
CA ASN A 120 4.17 8.00 -6.96
C ASN A 120 5.53 8.69 -7.03
N ASN A 121 6.51 8.18 -6.28
CA ASN A 121 7.91 8.60 -6.36
C ASN A 121 8.88 7.41 -6.55
N GLY A 122 8.38 6.29 -7.08
CA GLY A 122 9.13 5.05 -7.33
C GLY A 122 9.37 4.17 -6.11
N VAL A 123 9.38 4.73 -4.90
CA VAL A 123 9.55 3.98 -3.63
C VAL A 123 8.33 4.07 -2.71
N SER A 124 7.41 4.97 -3.02
CA SER A 124 6.16 5.16 -2.32
C SER A 124 5.03 5.47 -3.30
N VAL A 125 3.99 4.65 -3.26
CA VAL A 125 2.83 4.75 -4.14
C VAL A 125 1.56 4.76 -3.30
N ILE A 126 0.70 5.73 -3.59
CA ILE A 126 -0.63 5.88 -2.97
C ILE A 126 -1.60 6.32 -4.06
N VAL A 127 -2.55 5.45 -4.38
CA VAL A 127 -3.64 5.76 -5.31
C VAL A 127 -4.96 5.60 -4.59
N THR A 128 -5.73 6.68 -4.45
CA THR A 128 -7.08 6.62 -3.87
C THR A 128 -8.12 6.89 -4.94
N VAL A 129 -9.08 5.97 -5.04
CA VAL A 129 -10.23 6.10 -5.93
C VAL A 129 -11.54 5.95 -5.16
N THR A 130 -12.61 6.57 -5.65
CA THR A 130 -13.93 6.57 -5.00
C THR A 130 -15.07 6.45 -6.00
N LYS A 131 -16.15 5.76 -5.61
CA LYS A 131 -17.42 5.69 -6.34
C LYS A 131 -18.56 5.82 -5.33
N GLY A 132 -19.28 6.96 -5.34
CA GLY A 132 -20.31 7.23 -4.33
C GLY A 132 -19.75 7.11 -2.91
N ASN A 133 -20.27 6.14 -2.14
CA ASN A 133 -19.84 5.87 -0.76
C ASN A 133 -18.78 4.77 -0.64
N THR A 134 -18.26 4.21 -1.73
CA THR A 134 -17.16 3.22 -1.71
C THR A 134 -15.81 3.91 -1.98
N SER A 135 -14.75 3.38 -1.38
CA SER A 135 -13.39 3.89 -1.53
C SER A 135 -12.39 2.74 -1.55
N ILE A 136 -11.49 2.77 -2.53
CA ILE A 136 -10.36 1.83 -2.64
C ILE A 136 -9.08 2.67 -2.55
N VAL A 137 -8.10 2.16 -1.81
CA VAL A 137 -6.75 2.72 -1.77
C VAL A 137 -5.75 1.65 -2.14
N PHE A 138 -4.96 1.91 -3.18
CA PHE A 138 -3.83 1.09 -3.60
C PHE A 138 -2.57 1.64 -2.95
N LEU A 139 -1.79 0.79 -2.32
CA LEU A 139 -0.61 1.15 -1.56
C LEU A 139 0.54 0.20 -1.91
N ASP A 140 1.73 0.78 -2.08
CA ASP A 140 2.94 -0.02 -2.12
C ASP A 140 3.28 -0.52 -0.71
N SER A 141 3.63 -1.79 -0.55
CA SER A 141 4.17 -2.28 0.72
C SER A 141 5.52 -1.61 1.07
N MET A 142 6.27 -1.12 0.07
CA MET A 142 7.48 -0.33 0.25
C MET A 142 7.26 1.01 0.97
N ASN A 143 6.00 1.49 1.04
CA ASN A 143 5.63 2.64 1.85
C ASN A 143 6.02 2.46 3.34
N TRP A 144 6.10 1.22 3.80
CA TRP A 144 6.53 0.86 5.15
C TRP A 144 7.84 0.07 5.17
N PHE A 145 8.02 -0.82 4.19
CA PHE A 145 9.13 -1.79 4.17
C PHE A 145 9.99 -1.61 2.90
N PRO A 146 10.94 -0.65 2.87
CA PRO A 146 11.78 -0.40 1.70
C PRO A 146 12.89 -1.46 1.58
N GLU A 147 12.49 -2.71 1.31
CA GLU A 147 13.36 -3.87 1.12
C GLU A 147 12.76 -4.79 0.03
N SER A 148 13.50 -5.80 -0.41
CA SER A 148 12.97 -6.79 -1.35
C SER A 148 11.99 -7.76 -0.66
N LEU A 149 11.14 -8.41 -1.46
CA LEU A 149 10.24 -9.43 -0.94
C LEU A 149 11.00 -10.62 -0.34
N ALA A 150 12.10 -11.03 -0.95
CA ALA A 150 12.98 -12.09 -0.42
C ALA A 150 13.50 -11.75 0.99
N LYS A 151 14.05 -10.55 1.18
CA LYS A 151 14.51 -10.07 2.50
C LYS A 151 13.37 -9.97 3.51
N THR A 152 12.19 -9.53 3.07
CA THR A 152 10.98 -9.53 3.90
C THR A 152 10.65 -10.94 4.37
N GLY A 153 10.65 -11.91 3.45
CA GLY A 153 10.37 -13.32 3.70
C GLY A 153 11.34 -13.96 4.69
N GLU A 154 12.64 -13.78 4.49
CA GLU A 154 13.69 -14.19 5.43
C GLU A 154 13.44 -13.62 6.83
N ARG A 155 13.18 -12.31 6.93
CA ARG A 155 12.95 -11.61 8.20
C ARG A 155 11.73 -12.12 8.96
N ILE A 156 10.67 -12.58 8.28
CA ILE A 156 9.45 -13.07 8.91
C ILE A 156 9.38 -14.61 9.01
N GLY A 157 10.42 -15.32 8.55
CA GLY A 157 10.48 -16.79 8.58
C GLY A 157 9.65 -17.48 7.50
N ILE A 158 9.31 -16.78 6.41
CA ILE A 158 8.60 -17.31 5.24
C ILE A 158 9.47 -17.01 4.02
N PRO A 159 10.51 -17.82 3.75
CA PRO A 159 11.44 -17.53 2.66
C PRO A 159 10.71 -17.51 1.32
N LYS A 160 11.10 -16.56 0.46
CA LYS A 160 10.66 -16.52 -0.93
C LYS A 160 11.18 -17.77 -1.66
N MET A 161 10.32 -18.42 -2.43
CA MET A 161 10.70 -19.59 -3.21
C MET A 161 11.68 -19.21 -4.33
N SER A 162 12.54 -20.16 -4.72
CA SER A 162 13.34 -20.04 -5.95
C SER A 162 12.56 -20.67 -7.10
N ILE A 163 12.59 -20.05 -8.27
CA ILE A 163 11.92 -20.56 -9.47
C ILE A 163 12.78 -20.31 -10.71
N ASN A 164 12.78 -21.27 -11.63
CA ASN A 164 13.32 -21.08 -12.97
C ASN A 164 12.16 -20.78 -13.93
N PHE A 165 11.99 -19.51 -14.30
CA PHE A 165 10.88 -19.06 -15.14
C PHE A 165 10.88 -19.70 -16.54
N ASP A 166 12.03 -20.15 -17.03
CA ASP A 166 12.17 -20.75 -18.37
C ASP A 166 11.64 -22.19 -18.42
N THR A 167 11.65 -22.90 -17.29
CA THR A 167 11.35 -24.34 -17.24
C THR A 167 10.23 -24.71 -16.28
N CYS A 168 9.73 -23.77 -15.47
CA CYS A 168 8.70 -24.07 -14.48
C CYS A 168 7.36 -24.44 -15.12
N THR A 169 6.62 -25.33 -14.46
CA THR A 169 5.23 -25.59 -14.82
C THR A 169 4.31 -24.47 -14.33
N ILE A 170 3.07 -24.43 -14.84
CA ILE A 170 2.05 -23.48 -14.37
C ILE A 170 1.75 -23.68 -12.88
N GLU A 171 1.74 -24.93 -12.42
CA GLU A 171 1.51 -25.27 -11.02
C GLU A 171 2.64 -24.76 -10.12
N GLU A 172 3.90 -24.93 -10.53
CA GLU A 172 5.07 -24.41 -9.80
C GLU A 172 5.04 -22.88 -9.73
N LEU A 173 4.74 -22.22 -10.86
CA LEU A 173 4.59 -20.77 -10.94
C LEU A 173 3.45 -20.25 -10.05
N SER A 174 2.32 -20.96 -10.03
CA SER A 174 1.17 -20.65 -9.18
C SER A 174 1.51 -20.77 -7.68
N ILE A 175 2.25 -21.81 -7.28
CA ILE A 175 2.71 -21.99 -5.90
C ILE A 175 3.67 -20.88 -5.50
N TYR A 176 4.60 -20.52 -6.39
CA TYR A 176 5.54 -19.41 -6.19
C TYR A 176 4.82 -18.07 -6.00
N CYS A 177 3.91 -17.70 -6.92
CA CYS A 177 3.14 -16.46 -6.82
C CYS A 177 2.28 -16.42 -5.54
N ARG A 178 1.68 -17.55 -5.14
CA ARG A 178 0.94 -17.64 -3.87
C ARG A 178 1.84 -17.42 -2.65
N ASN A 179 3.09 -17.91 -2.69
CA ASN A 179 4.08 -17.68 -1.62
C ASN A 179 4.42 -16.20 -1.50
N ASP A 180 4.54 -15.48 -2.61
CA ASP A 180 4.79 -14.04 -2.60
C ASP A 180 3.67 -13.24 -1.94
N VAL A 181 2.42 -13.55 -2.29
CA VAL A 181 1.23 -12.98 -1.64
C VAL A 181 1.20 -13.31 -0.14
N LEU A 182 1.57 -14.53 0.24
CA LEU A 182 1.64 -14.95 1.64
C LEU A 182 2.67 -14.13 2.43
N ILE A 183 3.85 -13.87 1.86
CA ILE A 183 4.88 -13.05 2.51
C ILE A 183 4.35 -11.64 2.78
N GLU A 184 3.72 -10.98 1.80
CA GLU A 184 3.13 -9.65 1.97
C GLU A 184 2.01 -9.63 3.01
N PHE A 185 1.10 -10.60 2.91
CA PHE A 185 -0.02 -10.76 3.82
C PHE A 185 0.45 -10.90 5.28
N GLU A 186 1.38 -11.82 5.55
CA GLU A 186 1.89 -12.06 6.90
C GLU A 186 2.75 -10.90 7.41
N ASN A 187 3.56 -10.28 6.56
CA ASN A 187 4.35 -9.10 6.94
C ASN A 187 3.45 -7.95 7.45
N ILE A 188 2.34 -7.67 6.75
CA ILE A 188 1.40 -6.63 7.15
C ILE A 188 0.60 -7.05 8.40
N ARG A 189 0.25 -8.33 8.57
CA ARG A 189 -0.36 -8.83 9.82
C ARG A 189 0.57 -8.67 11.02
N ILE A 190 1.85 -8.99 10.88
CA ILE A 190 2.87 -8.77 11.90
C ILE A 190 2.97 -7.28 12.24
N TYR A 191 3.00 -6.41 11.23
CA TYR A 191 3.04 -4.97 11.44
C TYR A 191 1.82 -4.43 12.19
N ILE A 192 0.62 -4.88 11.81
CA ILE A 192 -0.62 -4.51 12.50
C ILE A 192 -0.58 -4.99 13.97
N ARG A 193 -0.17 -6.24 14.21
CA ARG A 193 0.00 -6.77 15.58
C ARG A 193 1.00 -5.95 16.39
N PHE A 194 2.11 -5.55 15.79
CA PHE A 194 3.10 -4.69 16.42
C PHE A 194 2.51 -3.33 16.81
N LEU A 195 1.82 -2.65 15.88
CA LEU A 195 1.21 -1.34 16.15
C LEU A 195 0.14 -1.42 17.25
N GLN A 196 -0.71 -2.43 17.22
CA GLN A 196 -1.81 -2.57 18.18
C GLN A 196 -1.34 -3.10 19.53
N GLY A 197 -0.53 -4.16 19.55
CA GLY A 197 -0.06 -4.80 20.78
C GLY A 197 0.79 -3.86 21.65
N ASN A 198 1.52 -2.94 21.01
CA ASN A 198 2.30 -1.92 21.69
C ASN A 198 1.57 -0.57 21.80
N ASN A 199 0.30 -0.51 21.35
CA ASN A 199 -0.54 0.69 21.33
C ASN A 199 0.18 1.93 20.71
N ILE A 200 0.90 1.75 19.60
CA ILE A 200 1.80 2.76 19.03
C ILE A 200 1.04 3.87 18.32
N SER A 201 0.23 3.52 17.31
CA SER A 201 -0.51 4.48 16.50
C SER A 201 -1.54 3.78 15.60
N ARG A 202 -2.36 4.60 14.92
CA ARG A 202 -3.10 4.17 13.74
C ARG A 202 -2.14 3.86 12.58
N MET A 203 -2.53 2.93 11.70
CA MET A 203 -1.78 2.64 10.49
C MET A 203 -2.10 3.71 9.43
N CYS A 204 -1.09 4.51 9.07
CA CYS A 204 -1.15 5.48 7.99
C CYS A 204 -0.53 4.89 6.72
N TYR A 205 -0.71 5.56 5.57
CA TYR A 205 -0.23 5.08 4.26
C TYR A 205 1.28 4.99 4.10
N THR A 206 2.07 5.63 4.97
CA THR A 206 3.55 5.59 4.92
C THR A 206 4.14 5.45 6.32
N ARG A 207 5.35 4.89 6.42
CA ARG A 207 6.10 4.81 7.70
C ARG A 207 6.24 6.17 8.38
N ALA A 208 6.53 7.23 7.63
CA ALA A 208 6.68 8.58 8.16
C ALA A 208 5.36 9.11 8.74
N SER A 209 4.24 8.89 8.03
CA SER A 209 2.92 9.28 8.51
C SER A 209 2.49 8.46 9.75
N THR A 210 2.86 7.18 9.80
CA THR A 210 2.58 6.32 10.96
C THR A 210 3.42 6.75 12.17
N ALA A 211 4.69 7.12 11.96
CA ALA A 211 5.57 7.66 13.01
C ALA A 211 5.06 9.00 13.54
N MET A 212 4.61 9.91 12.66
CA MET A 212 4.00 11.17 13.07
C MET A 212 2.71 10.93 13.87
N ALA A 213 1.88 9.96 13.47
CA ALA A 213 0.70 9.58 14.24
C ALA A 213 1.06 9.03 15.63
N ALA A 214 2.15 8.27 15.76
CA ALA A 214 2.63 7.78 17.05
C ALA A 214 3.09 8.93 17.97
N TYR A 215 3.87 9.87 17.41
CA TYR A 215 4.25 11.09 18.13
C TYR A 215 3.02 11.87 18.60
N LEU A 216 2.05 12.11 17.70
CA LEU A 216 0.84 12.87 18.00
C LEU A 216 -0.09 12.18 19.02
N LEU A 217 -0.02 10.86 19.14
CA LEU A 217 -0.84 10.09 20.08
C LEU A 217 -0.27 10.15 21.51
N ARG A 218 1.03 9.87 21.64
CA ARG A 218 1.67 9.63 22.94
C ARG A 218 2.61 10.73 23.41
N HIS A 219 3.27 11.41 22.48
CA HIS A 219 4.42 12.27 22.78
C HIS A 219 4.15 13.77 22.54
N TYR A 220 2.93 14.12 22.12
CA TYR A 220 2.51 15.50 21.92
C TYR A 220 2.14 16.18 23.26
N HIS A 221 3.16 16.50 24.05
CA HIS A 221 3.02 17.12 25.38
C HIS A 221 2.93 18.65 25.35
N LYS A 222 3.48 19.28 24.30
CA LYS A 222 3.47 20.73 24.12
C LYS A 222 2.79 21.09 22.81
N ARG A 223 2.02 22.18 22.81
CA ARG A 223 1.35 22.67 21.60
C ARG A 223 2.40 23.23 20.63
N ILE A 224 2.45 22.63 19.45
CA ILE A 224 3.24 23.10 18.31
C ILE A 224 2.35 23.95 17.41
N TYR A 225 2.73 25.21 17.22
CA TYR A 225 2.06 26.17 16.35
C TYR A 225 2.76 26.19 14.99
N ILE A 226 1.97 26.14 13.92
CA ILE A 226 2.44 26.19 12.54
C ILE A 226 2.08 27.56 11.96
N HIS A 227 3.08 28.41 11.72
CA HIS A 227 2.90 29.72 11.07
C HIS A 227 2.89 29.62 9.55
N ASN A 228 2.58 30.71 8.86
CA ASN A 228 2.60 30.79 7.40
C ASN A 228 3.40 32.00 6.88
N ASN A 229 4.18 32.66 7.73
CA ASN A 229 5.08 33.75 7.34
C ASN A 229 6.09 33.22 6.30
N ALA A 230 6.05 33.77 5.09
CA ALA A 230 6.83 33.27 3.96
C ALA A 230 8.32 33.55 4.08
N GLU A 231 8.68 34.73 4.61
CA GLU A 231 10.07 35.14 4.82
C GLU A 231 10.75 34.24 5.86
N ALA A 232 10.08 33.99 6.98
CA ALA A 232 10.56 33.07 8.02
C ALA A 232 10.74 31.65 7.47
N ILE A 233 9.74 31.11 6.75
CA ILE A 233 9.81 29.77 6.16
C ILE A 233 10.95 29.66 5.13
N LYS A 234 11.18 30.72 4.35
CA LYS A 234 12.30 30.75 3.40
C LYS A 234 13.64 30.65 4.14
N LEU A 235 13.84 31.49 5.16
CA LEU A 235 15.04 31.47 6.00
C LEU A 235 15.26 30.11 6.70
N GLU A 236 14.20 29.53 7.27
CA GLU A 236 14.22 28.20 7.88
C GLU A 236 14.67 27.12 6.89
N ARG A 237 14.15 27.15 5.65
CA ARG A 237 14.52 26.19 4.59
C ARG A 237 15.95 26.38 4.10
N GLU A 238 16.41 27.62 3.95
CA GLU A 238 17.80 27.92 3.56
C GLU A 238 18.81 27.45 4.62
N SER A 239 18.38 27.48 5.89
CA SER A 239 19.17 27.01 7.04
C SER A 239 19.11 25.49 7.23
N TYR A 240 18.17 24.78 6.62
CA TYR A 240 18.03 23.33 6.76
C TYR A 240 19.14 22.60 6.00
N LYS A 241 20.06 21.98 6.73
CA LYS A 241 21.18 21.20 6.19
C LYS A 241 20.98 19.71 6.47
N GLY A 242 21.55 18.86 5.61
CA GLY A 242 21.57 17.40 5.80
C GLY A 242 22.63 16.94 6.80
N GLY A 243 22.90 15.63 6.80
CA GLY A 243 24.00 15.07 7.59
C GLY A 243 25.37 15.58 7.10
N ARG A 244 26.32 15.73 8.04
CA ARG A 244 27.72 16.05 7.72
C ARG A 244 28.34 14.86 6.98
N CYS A 245 28.96 15.14 5.83
CA CYS A 245 29.83 14.18 5.13
C CYS A 245 31.27 14.64 5.34
N GLU A 246 32.11 13.74 5.83
CA GLU A 246 33.56 13.91 5.95
C GLU A 246 34.27 13.09 4.87
#